data_AF-A0A6G6W4L1-F1
#
_entry.id   AF-A0A6G6W4L1-F1
#
_cell.length_a   1.000
_cell.length_b   1.000
_cell.length_c   1.000
_cell.angle_alpha   90.00
_cell.angle_beta   90.00
_cell.angle_gamma   90.00
#
_symmetry.space_group_name_H-M   'P 1'
#
loop_
_entity.id
_entity.type
_entity.pdbx_description
1 polymer ?
#
loop_
_entity_poly.entity_id
_entity_poly.type
_entity_poly.pdbx_seq_one_letter_code
_entity_poly.pdbx_strand_id
1 'polypeptide(L)' 'MTSIPEQPDGPDLDALRKDIDELKNTPTEALIEPEPAELLQNEPEPERTDAIGSEKWDEPGDEERTEV' A
#
# COMPACT_ATOMS: atom_id res chain seq x y z
N MET A 1 -9.29 46.72 21.66
CA MET A 1 -7.86 46.35 21.83
C MET A 1 -7.84 44.87 22.11
N THR A 2 -7.25 44.07 21.23
CA THR A 2 -7.17 42.62 21.40
C THR A 2 -5.90 42.34 22.19
N SER A 3 -6.04 41.97 23.47
CA SER A 3 -4.90 41.55 24.29
C SER A 3 -4.26 40.31 23.67
N ILE A 4 -2.99 40.41 23.33
CA ILE A 4 -2.14 39.26 23.02
C ILE A 4 -1.94 38.50 24.35
N PRO A 5 -2.21 37.19 24.40
CA PRO A 5 -1.98 36.41 25.61
C PRO A 5 -0.49 36.46 25.97
N GLU A 6 -0.21 36.66 27.25
CA GLU A 6 1.15 36.86 27.79
C GLU A 6 2.06 35.63 27.56
N GLN A 7 1.45 34.48 27.32
CA GLN A 7 2.11 33.27 26.86
C GLN A 7 1.20 32.55 25.84
N PRO A 8 1.70 32.14 24.67
CA PRO A 8 0.93 31.27 23.78
C PRO A 8 0.71 29.93 24.49
N ASP A 9 -0.51 29.40 24.41
CA ASP A 9 -0.78 28.01 24.80
C ASP A 9 0.04 27.10 23.88
N GLY A 10 1.18 26.64 24.40
CA GLY A 10 2.06 25.73 23.69
C GLY A 10 1.45 24.33 23.63
N PRO A 11 1.88 23.50 22.66
CA PRO A 11 1.47 22.10 22.64
C PRO A 11 1.90 21.42 23.94
N ASP A 12 1.06 20.49 24.40
CA ASP A 12 1.35 19.67 25.58
C ASP A 12 2.60 18.81 25.33
N LEU A 13 3.72 19.21 25.95
CA LEU A 13 5.00 18.54 25.77
C LEU A 13 5.01 17.14 26.39
N ASP A 14 4.17 16.89 27.40
CA ASP A 14 4.09 15.58 28.04
C ASP A 14 3.29 14.61 27.18
N ALA A 15 2.24 15.08 26.51
CA ALA A 15 1.55 14.32 25.47
C ALA A 15 2.50 13.96 24.32
N LEU A 16 3.26 14.93 23.79
CA LEU A 16 4.22 14.68 22.71
C LEU A 16 5.35 13.70 23.10
N ARG A 17 5.81 13.75 24.36
CA ARG A 17 6.79 12.80 24.88
C ARG A 17 6.24 11.39 24.93
N LYS A 18 4.99 11.22 25.38
CA LYS A 18 4.32 9.94 25.40
C LYS A 18 4.24 9.32 24.01
N ASP A 19 3.84 10.10 23.01
CA ASP A 19 3.75 9.63 21.63
C ASP A 19 5.13 9.22 21.07
N ILE A 20 6.18 9.97 21.39
CA ILE A 20 7.57 9.63 21.02
C ILE A 20 8.02 8.32 21.67
N ASP A 21 7.72 8.12 22.95
CA ASP A 21 8.11 6.90 23.65
C ASP A 21 7.33 5.68 23.13
N GLU A 22 6.05 5.83 22.78
CA GLU A 22 5.28 4.80 22.11
C GLU A 22 5.91 4.43 20.76
N LEU A 23 6.24 5.41 19.92
CA LEU A 23 6.89 5.19 18.62
C LEU A 23 8.27 4.53 18.74
N LYS A 24 9.05 4.88 19.76
CA LYS A 24 10.38 4.28 20.01
C LYS A 24 10.31 2.83 20.47
N ASN A 25 9.18 2.42 21.05
CA ASN A 25 8.96 1.03 21.47
C ASN A 25 8.42 0.16 20.33
N THR A 26 8.00 0.76 19.21
CA THR A 26 7.56 0.02 18.02
C THR A 26 8.78 -0.54 17.27
N PRO A 27 8.81 -1.85 16.95
CA PRO A 27 9.90 -2.42 16.18
C PRO A 27 9.94 -1.85 14.76
N THR A 28 11.15 -1.61 14.24
CA THR A 28 11.36 -1.00 12.92
C THR A 28 10.64 -1.77 11.81
N GLU A 29 10.59 -3.11 11.90
CA GLU A 29 9.91 -3.98 10.95
C GLU A 29 8.40 -3.73 10.91
N ALA A 30 7.77 -3.34 12.02
CA ALA A 30 6.35 -2.98 12.06
C ALA A 30 6.08 -1.56 11.54
N LEU A 31 7.10 -0.69 11.50
CA LEU A 31 7.02 0.63 10.86
C LEU A 31 7.16 0.55 9.33
N ILE A 32 7.70 -0.57 8.84
CA ILE A 32 7.95 -0.87 7.43
C ILE A 32 7.08 -2.06 7.03
N GLU A 33 5.80 -2.12 7.42
CA GLU A 33 4.86 -3.06 6.78
C GLU A 33 4.72 -2.64 5.31
N PRO A 34 5.25 -3.41 4.34
CA PRO A 34 5.23 -3.02 2.94
C PRO A 34 3.86 -3.30 2.29
N GLU A 35 3.03 -4.14 2.92
CA GLU A 35 1.67 -4.44 2.51
C GLU A 35 0.74 -4.33 3.72
N PRO A 36 -0.32 -3.50 3.65
CA PRO A 36 -1.36 -3.52 4.65
C PRO A 36 -1.91 -4.95 4.74
N ALA A 37 -1.95 -5.55 5.93
CA ALA A 37 -2.54 -6.88 6.13
C ALA A 37 -3.99 -6.98 5.63
N GLU A 38 -4.68 -5.85 5.47
CA GLU A 38 -6.00 -5.74 4.86
C GLU A 38 -6.03 -6.02 3.34
N LEU A 39 -4.91 -5.84 2.63
CA LEU A 39 -4.79 -6.13 1.20
C LEU A 39 -4.57 -7.63 0.94
N LEU A 40 -3.90 -8.35 1.86
CA LEU A 40 -3.66 -9.80 1.74
C LEU A 40 -4.97 -10.62 1.75
N GLN A 41 -6.01 -10.15 2.44
CA GLN A 41 -7.31 -10.84 2.49
C GLN A 41 -8.09 -10.71 1.18
N ASN A 42 -7.77 -9.70 0.37
CA ASN A 42 -8.45 -9.37 -0.88
C ASN A 42 -7.60 -9.65 -2.12
N GLU A 43 -6.40 -10.23 -1.96
CA GLU A 43 -5.56 -10.56 -3.09
C GLU A 43 -6.21 -11.72 -3.87
N PRO A 44 -6.51 -11.56 -5.17
CA PRO A 44 -7.07 -12.65 -5.97
C PRO A 44 -6.01 -13.75 -6.14
N GLU A 45 -6.43 -15.01 -6.05
CA GLU A 45 -5.55 -16.13 -6.43
C GLU A 45 -5.15 -15.97 -7.91
N PRO A 46 -3.85 -15.99 -8.24
CA PRO A 46 -3.43 -15.79 -9.61
C PRO A 46 -3.93 -16.96 -10.48
N GLU A 47 -4.64 -16.63 -11.56
CA GLU A 47 -5.07 -17.61 -12.54
C GLU A 47 -3.85 -18.30 -13.17
N ARG A 48 -3.97 -19.60 -13.42
CA ARG A 48 -2.93 -20.34 -14.14
C ARG A 48 -2.84 -19.81 -15.56
N THR A 49 -1.71 -19.17 -15.88
CA THR A 49 -1.41 -18.82 -17.27
C THR A 49 -0.91 -20.04 -18.02
N ASP A 50 -1.22 -20.07 -19.31
CA ASP A 50 -0.60 -21.04 -20.20
C ASP A 50 0.92 -20.87 -20.20
N ALA A 51 1.64 -21.98 -20.29
CA ALA A 51 3.09 -21.95 -20.40
C ALA A 51 3.49 -21.17 -21.66
N ILE A 52 4.51 -20.31 -21.55
CA ILE A 52 5.06 -19.61 -22.72
C ILE A 52 5.51 -20.65 -23.75
N GLY A 53 4.89 -20.63 -24.94
CA GLY A 53 5.11 -21.61 -26.01
C GLY A 53 4.09 -22.75 -26.10
N SER A 54 2.99 -22.72 -25.33
CA SER A 54 1.84 -23.64 -25.49
C SER A 54 1.06 -23.43 -26.79
N GLU A 55 1.21 -22.27 -27.41
CA GLU A 55 0.51 -21.88 -28.62
C GLU A 55 0.86 -22.81 -29.78
N LYS A 56 -0.18 -23.35 -30.43
CA LYS A 56 -0.06 -24.28 -31.55
C LYS A 56 0.17 -23.48 -32.83
N TRP A 57 1.41 -23.03 -33.05
CA TRP A 57 1.83 -22.33 -34.26
C TRP A 57 1.65 -23.14 -35.56
N ASP A 58 1.42 -24.45 -35.44
CA ASP A 58 1.18 -25.37 -36.56
C ASP A 58 -0.28 -25.42 -37.02
N GLU A 59 -1.22 -24.81 -36.27
CA GLU A 59 -2.59 -24.63 -36.75
C GLU A 59 -2.62 -23.53 -37.82
N PRO A 60 -3.25 -23.75 -38.98
CA PRO A 60 -3.47 -22.68 -39.94
C PRO A 60 -4.29 -21.60 -39.23
N GLY A 61 -3.73 -20.40 -39.11
CA GLY A 61 -4.39 -19.28 -38.44
C GLY A 61 -5.79 -19.09 -39.02
N ASP A 62 -6.80 -19.20 -38.15
CA ASP A 62 -8.19 -19.04 -38.52
C ASP A 62 -8.37 -17.71 -39.27
N GLU A 63 -9.03 -17.86 -40.40
CA GLU A 63 -9.39 -16.89 -41.42
C GLU A 63 -9.43 -15.43 -40.94
N GLU A 64 -8.74 -14.59 -41.72
CA GLU A 64 -8.70 -13.13 -41.65
C GLU A 64 -9.85 -12.48 -40.87
N ARG A 65 -9.55 -11.98 -39.66
CA ARG A 65 -10.38 -10.97 -38.99
C ARG A 65 -10.23 -9.64 -39.75
N THR A 66 -10.93 -9.52 -40.87
CA THR A 66 -11.22 -8.24 -41.50
C THR A 66 -12.51 -7.70 -40.90
N GLU A 67 -12.39 -6.89 -39.84
CA GLU A 67 -13.46 -5.96 -39.46
C GLU A 67 -13.07 -4.55 -39.93
N VAL A 68 -14.03 -3.94 -40.64
CA VAL A 68 -13.99 -2.64 -41.33
C VAL A 68 -14.06 -1.48 -40.34
#